data_AF-A0A1P8WKK2-F1
#
_entry.id   AF-A0A1P8WKK2-F1
#
_cell.length_a   1.000
_cell.length_b   1.000
_cell.length_c   1.000
_cell.angle_alpha   90.00
_cell.angle_beta   90.00
_cell.angle_gamma   90.00
#
_symmetry.space_group_name_H-M   'P 1'
#
loop_
_entity.id
_entity.type
_entity.pdbx_description
1 polymer ?
#
loop_
_entity_poly.entity_id
_entity_poly.type
_entity_poly.pdbx_seq_one_letter_code
_entity_poly.pdbx_strand_id
1 'polypeptide(L)'
;MKSIRTILTMTFCVAVTGCSTGVEDIEEARADYQEAQREADRIVADARQEADNRVEETREQAMKQAQQETRRTNDATHPAGDEGHEDERGLTEDKSAAAVAQAKRQNEKEVAAAKRKADKLVAQEKLELEETKQAALKDARASLQSAKDTLTAQREDVVEAKAKVAAAKVRLENATDKNREELQEELREAELKVTEEQNDVSEAEAELEKQKRNLKRVEVAVQ
;
A
#
# COMPACT_ATOMS: atom_id res chain seq x y z
N MET A 1 -10.56 20.56 47.11
CA MET A 1 -9.68 20.36 45.93
C MET A 1 -9.64 18.87 45.61
N LYS A 2 -10.51 18.41 44.69
CA LYS A 2 -10.59 17.02 44.25
C LYS A 2 -9.89 16.93 42.89
N SER A 3 -8.70 16.32 42.85
CA SER A 3 -7.97 16.11 41.60
C SER A 3 -8.36 14.74 41.04
N ILE A 4 -9.26 14.77 40.07
CA ILE A 4 -9.67 13.64 39.25
C ILE A 4 -8.56 13.42 38.21
N ARG A 5 -7.74 12.39 38.39
CA ARG A 5 -6.83 11.91 37.35
C ARG A 5 -7.60 10.90 36.49
N THR A 6 -8.32 11.43 35.50
CA THR A 6 -8.80 10.66 34.36
C THR A 6 -7.61 10.41 33.45
N ILE A 7 -6.96 9.25 33.61
CA ILE A 7 -6.09 8.72 32.57
C ILE A 7 -7.03 8.14 31.52
N LEU A 8 -7.19 8.90 30.44
CA LEU A 8 -7.89 8.55 29.23
C LEU A 8 -7.11 7.39 28.57
N THR A 9 -7.43 6.16 28.96
CA THR A 9 -7.02 4.96 28.22
C THR A 9 -7.78 5.00 26.90
N MET A 10 -7.12 5.54 25.87
CA MET A 10 -7.63 5.52 24.51
C MET A 10 -7.47 4.09 23.98
N THR A 11 -8.42 3.24 24.36
CA THR A 11 -8.62 1.92 23.77
C THR A 11 -9.01 2.13 22.31
N PHE A 12 -8.04 2.07 21.42
CA PHE A 12 -8.30 1.89 19.99
C PHE A 12 -8.82 0.45 19.81
N CYS A 13 -10.14 0.28 19.98
CA CYS A 13 -10.82 -0.86 19.40
C CYS A 13 -10.73 -0.71 17.89
N VAL A 14 -9.71 -1.31 17.27
CA VAL A 14 -9.75 -1.63 15.85
C VAL A 14 -10.83 -2.70 15.72
N ALA A 15 -12.05 -2.23 15.51
CA ALA A 15 -13.14 -3.07 15.08
C ALA A 15 -12.68 -3.74 13.78
N VAL A 16 -12.58 -5.06 13.82
CA VAL A 16 -12.45 -5.93 12.64
C VAL A 16 -13.80 -5.89 11.92
N THR A 17 -14.18 -4.73 11.41
CA THR A 17 -15.10 -4.59 10.29
C THR A 17 -14.19 -4.53 9.09
N GLY A 18 -13.91 -5.69 8.49
CA GLY A 18 -13.09 -5.79 7.30
C GLY A 18 -13.69 -4.92 6.20
N CYS A 19 -13.11 -3.74 5.98
CA CYS A 19 -13.19 -3.06 4.71
C CYS A 19 -12.64 -4.07 3.70
N SER A 20 -13.51 -4.60 2.85
CA SER A 20 -13.13 -5.59 1.84
C SER A 20 -12.03 -4.99 0.98
N THR A 21 -10.83 -5.56 1.01
CA THR A 21 -9.77 -5.12 0.10
C THR A 21 -10.08 -5.60 -1.31
N GLY A 22 -10.17 -4.67 -2.26
CA GLY A 22 -10.64 -4.89 -3.62
C GLY A 22 -9.67 -4.38 -4.67
N VAL A 23 -10.20 -4.20 -5.89
CA VAL A 23 -9.42 -3.64 -7.01
C VAL A 23 -9.08 -2.17 -6.75
N GLU A 24 -9.99 -1.43 -6.13
CA GLU A 24 -9.83 0.00 -5.82
C GLU A 24 -8.66 0.23 -4.85
N ASP A 25 -8.53 -0.58 -3.79
CA ASP A 25 -7.40 -0.48 -2.85
C ASP A 25 -6.07 -0.83 -3.52
N ILE A 26 -6.06 -1.78 -4.47
CA ILE A 26 -4.85 -2.09 -5.25
C ILE A 26 -4.46 -0.90 -6.14
N GLU A 27 -5.44 -0.22 -6.75
CA GLU A 27 -5.18 0.96 -7.59
C GLU A 27 -4.66 2.15 -6.76
N GLU A 28 -5.22 2.37 -5.57
CA GLU A 28 -4.73 3.37 -4.62
C GLU A 28 -3.29 3.08 -4.18
N ALA A 29 -3.01 1.86 -3.71
CA ALA A 29 -1.65 1.48 -3.31
C ALA A 29 -0.63 1.53 -4.47
N ARG A 30 -1.06 1.32 -5.72
CA ARG A 30 -0.21 1.52 -6.90
C ARG A 30 0.10 3.00 -7.12
N ALA A 31 -0.88 3.88 -6.91
CA ALA A 31 -0.69 5.31 -7.03
C ALA A 31 0.29 5.81 -5.95
N ASP A 32 0.14 5.36 -4.71
CA ASP A 32 1.04 5.69 -3.60
C ASP A 32 2.48 5.24 -3.88
N TYR A 33 2.66 4.00 -4.37
CA TYR A 33 3.97 3.52 -4.80
C TYR A 33 4.60 4.38 -5.92
N GLN A 34 3.80 4.82 -6.90
CA GLN A 34 4.28 5.72 -7.96
C GLN A 34 4.60 7.12 -7.44
N GLU A 35 3.82 7.64 -6.49
CA GLU A 35 4.09 8.91 -5.84
C GLU A 35 5.39 8.84 -5.05
N ALA A 36 5.61 7.77 -4.30
CA ALA A 36 6.85 7.53 -3.58
C ALA A 36 8.08 7.44 -4.49
N GLN A 37 7.96 6.83 -5.67
CA GLN A 37 9.04 6.85 -6.67
C GLN A 37 9.39 8.29 -7.11
N ARG A 38 8.37 9.11 -7.40
CA ARG A 38 8.57 10.51 -7.78
C ARG A 38 9.15 11.34 -6.64
N GLU A 39 8.71 11.11 -5.41
CA GLU A 39 9.24 11.78 -4.23
C GLU A 39 10.70 11.38 -3.97
N ALA A 40 11.02 10.09 -4.08
CA ALA A 40 12.39 9.58 -4.00
C ALA A 40 13.32 10.25 -5.01
N ASP A 41 12.89 10.39 -6.26
CA ASP A 41 13.65 11.10 -7.30
C ASP A 41 13.88 12.56 -6.94
N ARG A 42 12.86 13.26 -6.42
CA ARG A 42 12.99 14.66 -5.95
C ARG A 42 13.98 14.78 -4.79
N ILE A 43 13.88 13.91 -3.78
CA ILE A 43 14.80 13.90 -2.63
C ILE A 43 16.25 13.77 -3.08
N VAL A 44 16.53 12.90 -4.04
CA VAL A 44 17.89 12.71 -4.56
C VAL A 44 18.33 13.90 -5.43
N ALA A 45 17.44 14.47 -6.24
CA ALA A 45 17.72 15.63 -7.06
C ALA A 45 18.03 16.88 -6.20
N ASP A 46 17.20 17.16 -5.20
CA ASP A 46 17.37 18.29 -4.28
C ASP A 46 18.68 18.16 -3.51
N ALA A 47 18.98 16.98 -2.97
CA ALA A 47 20.24 16.73 -2.27
C ALA A 47 21.47 16.91 -3.16
N ARG A 48 21.39 16.57 -4.45
CA ARG A 48 22.47 16.81 -5.42
C ARG A 48 22.65 18.29 -5.71
N GLN A 49 21.55 19.01 -5.95
CA GLN A 49 21.59 20.43 -6.24
C GLN A 49 22.15 21.22 -5.04
N GLU A 50 21.68 20.93 -3.82
CA GLU A 50 22.20 21.55 -2.61
C GLU A 50 23.68 21.24 -2.39
N ALA A 51 24.09 19.99 -2.63
CA ALA A 51 25.49 19.60 -2.57
C ALA A 51 26.33 20.41 -3.56
N ASP A 52 25.96 20.44 -4.83
CA ASP A 52 26.72 21.16 -5.86
C ASP A 52 26.85 22.65 -5.53
N ASN A 53 25.76 23.28 -5.06
CA ASN A 53 25.77 24.67 -4.57
C ASN A 53 26.76 24.88 -3.42
N ARG A 54 26.83 23.96 -2.44
CA ARG A 54 27.80 24.04 -1.32
C ARG A 54 29.25 23.99 -1.78
N VAL A 55 29.56 23.16 -2.78
CA VAL A 55 30.92 23.10 -3.35
C VAL A 55 31.26 24.34 -4.15
N GLU A 56 30.31 24.87 -4.91
CA GLU A 56 30.48 26.12 -5.65
C GLU A 56 30.72 27.29 -4.70
N GLU A 57 29.90 27.44 -3.66
CA GLU A 57 30.08 28.48 -2.65
C GLU A 57 31.43 28.35 -1.93
N THR A 58 31.82 27.13 -1.53
CA THR A 58 33.12 26.88 -0.90
C THR A 58 34.27 27.27 -1.84
N ARG A 59 34.15 26.97 -3.14
CA ARG A 59 35.13 27.33 -4.16
C ARG A 59 35.21 28.84 -4.35
N GLU A 60 34.07 29.54 -4.39
CA GLU A 60 34.05 31.00 -4.47
C GLU A 60 34.70 31.67 -3.26
N GLN A 61 34.38 31.20 -2.05
CA GLN A 61 34.96 31.72 -0.81
C GLN A 61 36.47 31.52 -0.78
N ALA A 62 36.94 30.33 -1.17
CA ALA A 62 38.35 30.01 -1.35
C ALA A 62 39.06 30.97 -2.32
N MET A 63 38.48 31.21 -3.51
CA MET A 63 39.04 32.13 -4.50
C MET A 63 39.07 33.57 -4.00
N LYS A 64 38.02 34.03 -3.31
CA LYS A 64 37.95 35.37 -2.72
C LYS A 64 39.03 35.57 -1.65
N GLN A 65 39.27 34.57 -0.80
CA GLN A 65 40.33 34.62 0.22
C GLN A 65 41.72 34.70 -0.41
N ALA A 66 42.02 33.83 -1.38
CA ALA A 66 43.31 33.84 -2.10
C ALA A 66 43.57 35.18 -2.81
N GLN A 67 42.55 35.79 -3.42
CA GLN A 67 42.66 37.11 -4.05
C GLN A 67 42.91 38.22 -3.03
N GLN A 68 42.25 38.19 -1.86
CA GLN A 68 42.47 39.18 -0.80
C GLN A 68 43.86 39.06 -0.19
N GLU A 69 44.35 37.85 0.04
CA GLU A 69 45.72 37.63 0.52
C GLU A 69 46.76 38.07 -0.51
N THR A 70 46.56 37.77 -1.80
CA THR A 70 47.42 38.27 -2.88
C THR A 70 47.48 39.80 -2.91
N ARG A 71 46.34 40.48 -2.75
CA ARG A 71 46.29 41.94 -2.68
C ARG A 71 47.01 42.48 -1.44
N ARG A 72 46.77 41.89 -0.26
CA ARG A 72 47.47 42.27 0.98
C ARG A 72 48.99 42.07 0.87
N THR A 73 49.45 40.99 0.25
CA THR A 73 50.89 40.76 0.02
C THR A 73 51.47 41.75 -0.99
N ASN A 74 50.73 42.09 -2.05
CA ASN A 74 51.21 43.06 -3.05
C ASN A 74 51.24 44.50 -2.49
N ASP A 75 50.24 44.89 -1.68
CA ASP A 75 50.20 46.20 -1.02
C ASP A 75 51.27 46.33 0.08
N ALA A 76 51.69 45.21 0.68
CA ALA A 76 52.77 45.16 1.66
C ALA A 76 54.18 45.18 1.03
N THR A 77 54.32 44.99 -0.29
CA THR A 77 55.64 44.79 -0.93
C THR A 77 55.99 45.90 -1.93
N HIS A 78 56.59 46.98 -1.42
CA HIS A 78 57.65 47.79 -2.05
C HIS A 78 58.46 48.49 -0.92
N PRO A 79 59.81 48.38 -0.82
CA PRO A 79 60.72 47.42 -1.45
C PRO A 79 61.67 46.67 -0.47
N ALA A 80 62.37 45.68 -1.04
CA ALA A 80 63.58 44.97 -0.59
C ALA A 80 63.39 43.66 0.20
N GLY A 81 63.70 42.54 -0.47
CA GLY A 81 63.96 41.25 0.17
C GLY A 81 63.13 40.12 -0.43
N ASP A 82 63.65 39.53 -1.49
CA ASP A 82 63.16 38.31 -2.14
C ASP A 82 63.30 37.09 -1.20
N GLU A 83 62.57 36.01 -1.53
CA GLU A 83 62.62 34.62 -1.02
C GLU A 83 61.56 34.11 -0.02
N GLY A 84 60.53 34.88 0.37
CA GLY A 84 59.45 34.39 1.27
C GLY A 84 58.09 34.09 0.64
N HIS A 85 57.88 34.39 -0.65
CA HIS A 85 56.53 34.64 -1.18
C HIS A 85 55.83 33.46 -1.88
N GLU A 86 56.56 32.43 -2.29
CA GLU A 86 55.97 31.25 -2.94
C GLU A 86 55.36 30.27 -1.92
N ASP A 87 55.99 30.13 -0.75
CA ASP A 87 55.54 29.22 0.31
C ASP A 87 54.20 29.66 0.92
N GLU A 88 53.96 30.96 1.12
CA GLU A 88 52.68 31.47 1.66
C GLU A 88 51.52 31.37 0.64
N ARG A 89 51.79 31.55 -0.66
CA ARG A 89 50.79 31.29 -1.73
C ARG A 89 50.49 29.80 -1.88
N GLY A 90 51.51 28.94 -1.82
CA GLY A 90 51.32 27.48 -1.84
C GLY A 90 50.47 26.99 -0.67
N LEU A 91 50.73 27.48 0.55
CA LEU A 91 49.97 27.11 1.75
C LEU A 91 48.50 27.55 1.72
N THR A 92 48.17 28.63 1.01
CA THR A 92 46.80 29.15 0.90
C THR A 92 46.02 28.45 -0.21
N GLU A 93 46.67 28.15 -1.33
CA GLU A 93 46.13 27.27 -2.37
C GLU A 93 45.85 25.86 -1.83
N ASP A 94 46.77 25.28 -1.05
CA ASP A 94 46.61 23.95 -0.44
C ASP A 94 45.45 23.89 0.56
N LYS A 95 45.31 24.92 1.41
CA LYS A 95 44.17 25.04 2.35
C LYS A 95 42.84 25.17 1.59
N SER A 96 42.82 25.92 0.50
CA SER A 96 41.65 26.11 -0.34
C SER A 96 41.23 24.81 -1.05
N ALA A 97 42.20 24.05 -1.56
CA ALA A 97 41.99 22.75 -2.17
C ALA A 97 41.49 21.72 -1.14
N ALA A 98 42.03 21.75 0.08
CA ALA A 98 41.57 20.90 1.17
C ALA A 98 40.12 21.20 1.58
N ALA A 99 39.73 22.47 1.67
CA ALA A 99 38.36 22.88 1.98
C ALA A 99 37.36 22.41 0.90
N VAL A 100 37.67 22.59 -0.39
CA VAL A 100 36.84 22.10 -1.49
C VAL A 100 36.76 20.56 -1.49
N ALA A 101 37.87 19.86 -1.23
CA ALA A 101 37.88 18.40 -1.12
C ALA A 101 37.03 17.89 0.06
N GLN A 102 37.05 18.60 1.19
CA GLN A 102 36.21 18.30 2.34
C GLN A 102 34.72 18.51 2.03
N ALA A 103 34.36 19.62 1.39
CA ALA A 103 32.99 19.91 0.95
C ALA A 103 32.48 18.81 0.00
N LYS A 104 33.29 18.38 -0.98
CA LYS A 104 32.95 17.25 -1.87
C LYS A 104 32.69 15.95 -1.11
N ARG A 105 33.52 15.62 -0.10
CA ARG A 105 33.32 14.41 0.72
C ARG A 105 32.06 14.49 1.58
N GLN A 106 31.70 15.67 2.08
CA GLN A 106 30.46 15.87 2.84
C GLN A 106 29.24 15.73 1.93
N ASN A 107 29.28 16.34 0.76
CA ASN A 107 28.26 16.20 -0.28
C ASN A 107 28.01 14.74 -0.67
N GLU A 108 29.06 13.96 -0.91
CA GLU A 108 28.92 12.54 -1.24
C GLU A 108 28.18 11.77 -0.14
N LYS A 109 28.44 12.09 1.12
CA LYS A 109 27.74 11.47 2.27
C LYS A 109 26.28 11.89 2.34
N GLU A 110 25.97 13.17 2.10
CA GLU A 110 24.62 13.70 2.13
C GLU A 110 23.77 13.15 0.98
N VAL A 111 24.31 13.14 -0.24
CA VAL A 111 23.65 12.51 -1.39
C VAL A 111 23.47 11.01 -1.16
N ALA A 112 24.44 10.32 -0.56
CA ALA A 112 24.28 8.91 -0.18
C ALA A 112 23.21 8.70 0.89
N ALA A 113 23.08 9.60 1.87
CA ALA A 113 22.03 9.55 2.88
C ALA A 113 20.64 9.80 2.27
N ALA A 114 20.53 10.77 1.36
CA ALA A 114 19.30 11.06 0.61
C ALA A 114 18.86 9.86 -0.23
N LYS A 115 19.79 9.21 -0.95
CA LYS A 115 19.53 7.95 -1.67
C LYS A 115 19.00 6.86 -0.74
N ARG A 116 19.64 6.65 0.42
CA ARG A 116 19.16 5.66 1.40
C ARG A 116 17.76 5.97 1.93
N LYS A 117 17.42 7.25 2.09
CA LYS A 117 16.06 7.67 2.51
C LYS A 117 15.05 7.40 1.40
N ALA A 118 15.37 7.79 0.17
CA ALA A 118 14.58 7.53 -1.02
C ALA A 118 14.32 6.02 -1.22
N ASP A 119 15.36 5.20 -1.10
CA ASP A 119 15.25 3.73 -1.22
C ASP A 119 14.32 3.14 -0.15
N LYS A 120 14.38 3.64 1.09
CA LYS A 120 13.50 3.18 2.17
C LYS A 120 12.04 3.53 1.93
N LEU A 121 11.77 4.74 1.45
CA LEU A 121 10.42 5.21 1.15
C LEU A 121 9.79 4.36 0.04
N VAL A 122 10.51 4.17 -1.07
CA VAL A 122 10.05 3.29 -2.17
C VAL A 122 9.88 1.84 -1.71
N ALA A 123 10.79 1.33 -0.87
CA ALA A 123 10.71 -0.02 -0.35
C ALA A 123 9.51 -0.23 0.57
N GLN A 124 9.14 0.79 1.38
CA GLN A 124 7.97 0.74 2.24
C GLN A 124 6.69 0.69 1.42
N GLU A 125 6.47 1.63 0.50
CA GLU A 125 5.25 1.64 -0.33
C GLU A 125 5.16 0.39 -1.22
N LYS A 126 6.29 -0.15 -1.65
CA LYS A 126 6.31 -1.43 -2.36
C LYS A 126 5.80 -2.57 -1.50
N LEU A 127 6.19 -2.62 -0.23
CA LEU A 127 5.72 -3.64 0.71
C LEU A 127 4.22 -3.48 0.94
N GLU A 128 3.75 -2.26 1.18
CA GLU A 128 2.33 -1.95 1.38
C GLU A 128 1.49 -2.35 0.15
N LEU A 129 1.96 -2.06 -1.07
CA LEU A 129 1.31 -2.53 -2.30
C LEU A 129 1.22 -4.06 -2.36
N GLU A 130 2.28 -4.79 -2.03
CA GLU A 130 2.28 -6.25 -2.07
C GLU A 130 1.38 -6.86 -0.98
N GLU A 131 1.32 -6.24 0.21
CA GLU A 131 0.40 -6.63 1.28
C GLU A 131 -1.06 -6.42 0.86
N THR A 132 -1.39 -5.26 0.26
CA THR A 132 -2.74 -4.97 -0.26
C THR A 132 -3.17 -5.94 -1.35
N LYS A 133 -2.27 -6.27 -2.29
CA LYS A 133 -2.53 -7.31 -3.32
C LYS A 133 -2.84 -8.67 -2.70
N GLN A 134 -2.07 -9.07 -1.69
CA GLN A 134 -2.26 -10.35 -1.01
C GLN A 134 -3.57 -10.39 -0.21
N ALA A 135 -3.90 -9.31 0.49
CA ALA A 135 -5.15 -9.17 1.23
C ALA A 135 -6.36 -9.26 0.27
N ALA A 136 -6.35 -8.51 -0.83
CA ALA A 136 -7.44 -8.53 -1.80
C ALA A 136 -7.64 -9.93 -2.43
N LEU A 137 -6.56 -10.64 -2.75
CA LEU A 137 -6.65 -12.02 -3.24
C LEU A 137 -7.24 -12.98 -2.20
N LYS A 138 -6.85 -12.82 -0.94
CA LYS A 138 -7.35 -13.65 0.17
C LYS A 138 -8.84 -13.41 0.37
N ASP A 139 -9.28 -12.17 0.39
CA ASP A 139 -10.68 -11.77 0.56
C ASP A 139 -11.55 -12.25 -0.60
N ALA A 140 -11.08 -12.09 -1.84
CA ALA A 140 -11.78 -12.57 -3.03
C ALA A 140 -11.92 -14.11 -3.05
N ARG A 141 -10.88 -14.84 -2.65
CA ARG A 141 -10.93 -16.31 -2.54
C ARG A 141 -11.86 -16.77 -1.42
N ALA A 142 -11.84 -16.10 -0.27
CA ALA A 142 -12.74 -16.39 0.83
C ALA A 142 -14.21 -16.17 0.45
N SER A 143 -14.49 -15.06 -0.24
CA SER A 143 -15.83 -14.74 -0.76
C SER A 143 -16.32 -15.78 -1.76
N LEU A 144 -15.45 -16.22 -2.68
CA LEU A 144 -15.76 -17.29 -3.63
C LEU A 144 -16.05 -18.62 -2.91
N GLN A 145 -15.27 -18.96 -1.88
CA GLN A 145 -15.49 -20.19 -1.13
C GLN A 145 -16.82 -20.14 -0.38
N SER A 146 -17.12 -19.02 0.29
CA SER A 146 -18.41 -18.82 0.96
C SER A 146 -19.59 -18.98 -0.01
N ALA A 147 -19.49 -18.45 -1.23
CA ALA A 147 -20.54 -18.60 -2.24
C ALA A 147 -20.73 -20.07 -2.69
N LYS A 148 -19.64 -20.86 -2.78
CA LYS A 148 -19.72 -22.30 -3.07
C LYS A 148 -20.37 -23.08 -1.93
N ASP A 149 -20.04 -22.73 -0.70
CA ASP A 149 -20.60 -23.39 0.49
C ASP A 149 -22.11 -23.10 0.57
N THR A 150 -22.53 -21.85 0.34
CA THR A 150 -23.96 -21.49 0.24
C THR A 150 -24.66 -22.26 -0.87
N LEU A 151 -24.09 -22.32 -2.09
CA LEU A 151 -24.70 -23.07 -3.19
C LEU A 151 -24.84 -24.56 -2.86
N THR A 152 -23.87 -25.14 -2.14
CA THR A 152 -23.93 -26.54 -1.71
C THR A 152 -25.10 -26.76 -0.75
N ALA A 153 -25.22 -25.91 0.28
CA ALA A 153 -26.31 -25.98 1.25
C ALA A 153 -27.69 -25.86 0.56
N GLN A 154 -27.86 -24.87 -0.31
CA GLN A 154 -29.12 -24.66 -1.04
C GLN A 154 -29.51 -25.85 -1.92
N ARG A 155 -28.51 -26.55 -2.51
CA ARG A 155 -28.78 -27.77 -3.27
C ARG A 155 -29.21 -28.94 -2.38
N GLU A 156 -28.69 -29.02 -1.16
CA GLU A 156 -29.13 -30.01 -0.17
C GLU A 156 -30.58 -29.73 0.28
N ASP A 157 -30.94 -28.46 0.48
CA ASP A 157 -32.30 -28.04 0.84
C ASP A 157 -33.33 -28.40 -0.25
N VAL A 158 -32.98 -28.24 -1.53
CA VAL A 158 -33.80 -28.73 -2.66
C VAL A 158 -34.01 -30.25 -2.61
N VAL A 159 -32.97 -31.02 -2.25
CA VAL A 159 -33.08 -32.48 -2.13
C VAL A 159 -34.02 -32.85 -0.99
N GLU A 160 -33.91 -32.19 0.17
CA GLU A 160 -34.81 -32.40 1.30
C GLU A 160 -36.26 -32.03 0.95
N ALA A 161 -36.49 -30.88 0.30
CA ALA A 161 -37.81 -30.45 -0.12
C ALA A 161 -38.45 -31.45 -1.12
N LYS A 162 -37.67 -31.96 -2.08
CA LYS A 162 -38.15 -33.01 -3.00
C LYS A 162 -38.51 -34.32 -2.30
N ALA A 163 -37.77 -34.69 -1.25
CA ALA A 163 -38.11 -35.84 -0.43
C ALA A 163 -39.44 -35.64 0.31
N LYS A 164 -39.72 -34.42 0.80
CA LYS A 164 -41.02 -34.06 1.41
C LYS A 164 -42.16 -34.15 0.41
N VAL A 165 -41.98 -33.66 -0.82
CA VAL A 165 -42.97 -33.85 -1.91
C VAL A 165 -43.23 -35.33 -2.17
N ALA A 166 -42.19 -36.15 -2.26
CA ALA A 166 -42.36 -37.60 -2.48
C ALA A 166 -43.14 -38.25 -1.32
N ALA A 167 -42.84 -37.90 -0.07
CA ALA A 167 -43.57 -38.39 1.10
C ALA A 167 -45.05 -37.94 1.09
N ALA A 168 -45.32 -36.67 0.76
CA ALA A 168 -46.67 -36.14 0.64
C ALA A 168 -47.48 -36.85 -0.47
N LYS A 169 -46.85 -37.17 -1.61
CA LYS A 169 -47.47 -37.97 -2.69
C LYS A 169 -47.87 -39.36 -2.21
N VAL A 170 -46.98 -40.06 -1.50
CA VAL A 170 -47.28 -41.38 -0.94
C VAL A 170 -48.42 -41.32 0.07
N ARG A 171 -48.49 -40.27 0.92
CA ARG A 171 -49.61 -40.08 1.85
C ARG A 171 -50.92 -39.84 1.10
N LEU A 172 -50.89 -38.99 0.07
CA LEU A 172 -52.07 -38.67 -0.74
C LEU A 172 -52.61 -39.88 -1.51
N GLU A 173 -51.74 -40.76 -2.00
CA GLU A 173 -52.13 -42.03 -2.65
C GLU A 173 -52.91 -42.95 -1.70
N ASN A 174 -52.60 -42.89 -0.41
CA ASN A 174 -53.26 -43.66 0.65
C ASN A 174 -54.38 -42.87 1.36
N ALA A 175 -54.79 -41.73 0.82
CA ALA A 175 -55.80 -40.88 1.43
C ALA A 175 -57.20 -41.50 1.35
N THR A 176 -57.98 -41.28 2.41
CA THR A 176 -59.43 -41.50 2.42
C THR A 176 -60.15 -40.22 2.00
N ASP A 177 -61.43 -40.31 1.64
CA ASP A 177 -62.21 -39.11 1.26
C ASP A 177 -62.26 -38.03 2.36
N LYS A 178 -62.10 -38.42 3.63
CA LYS A 178 -62.15 -37.49 4.78
C LYS A 178 -60.91 -36.63 4.96
N ASN A 179 -59.74 -37.09 4.50
CA ASN A 179 -58.45 -36.39 4.67
C ASN A 179 -57.77 -36.04 3.34
N ARG A 180 -58.44 -36.29 2.21
CA ARG A 180 -57.89 -36.06 0.88
C ARG A 180 -57.59 -34.59 0.61
N GLU A 181 -58.47 -33.69 1.03
CA GLU A 181 -58.31 -32.25 0.78
C GLU A 181 -57.11 -31.67 1.55
N GLU A 182 -56.97 -32.00 2.83
CA GLU A 182 -55.82 -31.63 3.66
C GLU A 182 -54.50 -32.14 3.08
N LEU A 183 -54.44 -33.41 2.65
CA LEU A 183 -53.24 -33.99 2.05
C LEU A 183 -52.91 -33.40 0.66
N GLN A 184 -53.91 -32.89 -0.07
CA GLN A 184 -53.68 -32.13 -1.30
C GLN A 184 -53.08 -30.76 -1.02
N GLU A 185 -53.51 -30.10 0.05
CA GLU A 185 -52.92 -28.84 0.50
C GLU A 185 -51.47 -29.04 0.96
N GLU A 186 -51.19 -30.06 1.78
CA GLU A 186 -49.83 -30.42 2.20
C GLU A 186 -48.91 -30.69 0.98
N LEU A 187 -49.42 -31.40 -0.03
CA LEU A 187 -48.66 -31.63 -1.26
C LEU A 187 -48.37 -30.32 -2.01
N ARG A 188 -49.35 -29.42 -2.12
CA ARG A 188 -49.15 -28.12 -2.78
C ARG A 188 -48.14 -27.26 -2.03
N GLU A 189 -48.19 -27.22 -0.70
CA GLU A 189 -47.22 -26.51 0.13
C GLU A 189 -45.81 -27.08 -0.06
N ALA A 190 -45.67 -28.40 -0.08
CA ALA A 190 -44.38 -29.05 -0.34
C ALA A 190 -43.84 -28.75 -1.75
N GLU A 191 -44.70 -28.73 -2.77
CA GLU A 191 -44.33 -28.37 -4.15
C GLU A 191 -43.95 -26.89 -4.29
N LEU A 192 -44.65 -25.99 -3.57
CA LEU A 192 -44.29 -24.58 -3.47
C LEU A 192 -42.91 -24.43 -2.85
N LYS A 193 -42.64 -25.12 -1.74
CA LYS A 193 -41.34 -25.11 -1.08
C LYS A 193 -40.22 -25.56 -2.02
N VAL A 194 -40.40 -26.63 -2.81
CA VAL A 194 -39.39 -27.03 -3.82
C VAL A 194 -39.09 -25.88 -4.80
N THR A 195 -40.12 -25.13 -5.20
CA THR A 195 -39.95 -23.99 -6.11
C THR A 195 -39.16 -22.85 -5.45
N GLU A 196 -39.43 -22.56 -4.17
CA GLU A 196 -38.68 -21.58 -3.38
C GLU A 196 -37.19 -21.97 -3.27
N GLU A 197 -36.89 -23.20 -2.84
CA GLU A 197 -35.50 -23.68 -2.72
C GLU A 197 -34.78 -23.69 -4.08
N GLN A 198 -35.50 -23.94 -5.19
CA GLN A 198 -34.93 -23.84 -6.54
C GLN A 198 -34.60 -22.40 -6.96
N ASN A 199 -35.38 -21.42 -6.51
CA ASN A 199 -35.06 -20.01 -6.70
C ASN A 199 -33.81 -19.64 -5.91
N ASP A 200 -33.70 -20.09 -4.65
CA ASP A 200 -32.53 -19.84 -3.81
C ASP A 200 -31.24 -20.44 -4.39
N VAL A 201 -31.32 -21.65 -4.98
CA VAL A 201 -30.20 -22.21 -5.77
C VAL A 201 -29.83 -21.30 -6.94
N SER A 202 -30.81 -20.78 -7.67
CA SER A 202 -30.56 -19.90 -8.82
C SER A 202 -29.89 -18.58 -8.40
N GLU A 203 -30.31 -18.01 -7.28
CA GLU A 203 -29.69 -16.82 -6.69
C GLU A 203 -28.25 -17.11 -6.22
N ALA A 204 -28.03 -18.25 -5.56
CA ALA A 204 -26.70 -18.68 -5.14
C ALA A 204 -25.76 -18.94 -6.32
N GLU A 205 -26.26 -19.48 -7.43
CA GLU A 205 -25.48 -19.63 -8.68
C GLU A 205 -25.10 -18.28 -9.28
N ALA A 206 -26.02 -17.32 -9.29
CA ALA A 206 -25.74 -15.96 -9.77
C ALA A 206 -24.67 -15.26 -8.91
N GLU A 207 -24.75 -15.40 -7.59
CA GLU A 207 -23.75 -14.86 -6.67
C GLU A 207 -22.40 -15.56 -6.83
N LEU A 208 -22.37 -16.89 -7.00
CA LEU A 208 -21.14 -17.63 -7.30
C LEU A 208 -20.46 -17.10 -8.56
N GLU A 209 -21.22 -16.87 -9.64
CA GLU A 209 -20.68 -16.32 -10.88
C GLU A 209 -20.17 -14.88 -10.72
N LYS A 210 -20.85 -14.06 -9.91
CA LYS A 210 -20.37 -12.73 -9.54
C LYS A 210 -19.05 -12.80 -8.77
N GLN A 211 -18.91 -13.70 -7.80
CA GLN A 211 -17.68 -13.88 -7.05
C GLN A 211 -16.53 -14.43 -7.89
N LYS A 212 -16.80 -15.32 -8.87
CA LYS A 212 -15.79 -15.74 -9.86
C LYS A 212 -15.29 -14.56 -10.69
N ARG A 213 -16.18 -13.69 -11.16
CA ARG A 213 -15.80 -12.47 -11.89
C ARG A 213 -14.97 -11.53 -11.03
N ASN A 214 -15.34 -11.33 -9.77
CA ASN A 214 -14.59 -10.50 -8.83
C ASN A 214 -13.18 -11.05 -8.58
N LEU A 215 -13.05 -12.35 -8.31
CA LEU A 215 -11.73 -12.98 -8.18
C LEU A 215 -10.88 -12.76 -9.43
N LYS A 216 -11.44 -12.96 -10.62
CA LYS A 216 -10.70 -12.73 -11.87
C LYS A 216 -10.26 -11.26 -12.03
N ARG A 217 -11.10 -10.29 -11.63
CA ARG A 217 -10.73 -8.87 -11.63
C ARG A 217 -9.56 -8.59 -10.70
N VAL A 218 -9.58 -9.14 -9.48
CA VAL A 218 -8.48 -9.02 -8.52
C VAL A 218 -7.21 -9.71 -9.05
N GLU A 219 -7.32 -10.92 -9.61
CA GLU A 219 -6.18 -11.64 -10.21
C GLU A 219 -5.51 -10.87 -11.35
N VAL A 220 -6.28 -10.11 -12.13
CA VAL A 220 -5.73 -9.19 -13.14
C VAL A 220 -5.12 -7.96 -12.48
N ALA A 221 -5.77 -7.39 -11.46
CA ALA A 221 -5.30 -6.19 -10.78
C ALA A 221 -4.02 -6.41 -9.95
N VAL A 222 -3.70 -7.63 -9.52
CA VAL A 222 -2.46 -7.91 -8.77
C VAL A 222 -1.23 -8.14 -9.66
N GLN A 223 -1.41 -8.38 -10.96
CA GLN A 223 -0.33 -8.55 -11.95
C GLN A 223 0.38 -7.23 -12.22
#